data_AF-A0A9P3CQR8-F1
#
_entry.id   AF-A0A9P3CQR8-F1
#
_cell.length_a   1.000
_cell.length_b   1.000
_cell.length_c   1.000
_cell.angle_alpha   90.00
_cell.angle_beta   90.00
_cell.angle_gamma   90.00
#
_symmetry.space_group_name_H-M   'P 1'
#
loop_
_entity.id
_entity.type
_entity.pdbx_description
1 polymer ?
#
loop_
_entity_poly.entity_id
_entity_poly.type
_entity_poly.pdbx_seq_one_letter_code
_entity_poly.pdbx_strand_id
1 'polypeptide(L)'
;MASFPGRTPSANSTPPTLLALPAEIKLLILLCLPGRKIQACRRICREFTELIDSRDNQKAIIDPIRRRVAKHRWPLLTLFTPTYRTSLPAFLFMWISCRGIWPYVERNRSIVTTAARQWAVQSSHKILQMVSMVNDTNTATPAILTVVLDGISRLLGIIAEALAQAYIDVHLPDLFASASDTSMRMCDVSTRQKFFSLIDSRINQVNLQYLMTRFGLPLSRAELGRWYGGIVTRQAPFFSRGDPALIDIPRGPSPKLAVPQFVLTSFNYWYQEQDSTSSTEDSYSPEVRVQGRCAADDLSRILHWRVPDLSPFAAWCVRSQWADNLICQALGGKVLTDMQRDTVMEDLYCF
;
A
#
# COMPACT_ATOMS: atom_id res chain seq x y z
N MET A 1 37.95 68.47 14.14
CA MET A 1 36.60 67.90 14.39
C MET A 1 35.90 67.76 13.05
N ALA A 2 35.80 66.54 12.52
CA ALA A 2 34.97 66.22 11.36
C ALA A 2 34.29 64.88 11.67
N SER A 3 32.99 64.93 11.96
CA SER A 3 32.17 63.77 12.25
C SER A 3 31.58 63.22 10.96
N PHE A 4 31.92 61.98 10.63
CA PHE A 4 31.19 61.20 9.63
C PHE A 4 29.89 60.69 10.23
N PRO A 5 28.71 60.92 9.62
CA PRO A 5 27.51 60.23 10.03
C PRO A 5 27.55 58.81 9.44
N GLY A 6 27.73 57.84 10.33
CA GLY A 6 27.49 56.42 10.04
C GLY A 6 26.03 56.21 9.67
N ARG A 7 25.79 55.81 8.42
CA ARG A 7 24.47 55.43 7.92
C ARG A 7 24.17 54.01 8.41
N THR A 8 23.47 53.90 9.53
CA THR A 8 22.86 52.64 9.95
C THR A 8 21.76 52.24 8.95
N PRO A 9 21.73 50.98 8.47
CA PRO A 9 20.64 50.52 7.62
C PRO A 9 19.34 50.49 8.41
N SER A 10 18.32 51.16 7.87
CA SER A 10 16.96 51.23 8.44
C SER A 10 16.35 49.82 8.52
N ALA A 11 16.00 49.41 9.75
CA ALA A 11 15.40 48.11 10.07
C ALA A 11 13.88 48.04 9.81
N ASN A 12 13.38 48.78 8.81
CA ASN A 12 11.94 48.88 8.50
C ASN A 12 11.54 48.34 7.11
N SER A 13 12.39 47.55 6.45
CA SER A 13 11.95 46.86 5.22
C SER A 13 11.05 45.69 5.60
N THR A 14 9.74 45.88 5.48
CA THR A 14 8.76 44.78 5.38
C THR A 14 9.31 43.75 4.38
N PRO A 15 9.36 42.45 4.72
CA PRO A 15 9.92 41.47 3.80
C PRO A 15 9.22 41.58 2.44
N PRO A 16 9.96 41.53 1.32
CA PRO A 16 9.38 41.68 -0.01
C PRO A 16 8.25 40.66 -0.15
N THR A 17 7.04 41.19 -0.39
CA THR A 17 5.85 40.36 -0.55
C THR A 17 6.08 39.48 -1.78
N LEU A 18 5.57 38.24 -1.79
CA LEU A 18 5.72 37.32 -2.92
C LEU A 18 5.30 37.94 -4.27
N LEU A 19 4.35 38.88 -4.23
CA LEU A 19 3.87 39.67 -5.37
C LEU A 19 4.86 40.73 -5.87
N ALA A 20 5.82 41.16 -5.06
CA ALA A 20 6.86 42.11 -5.46
C ALA A 20 8.03 41.44 -6.21
N LEU A 21 8.05 40.10 -6.30
CA LEU A 21 9.08 39.37 -7.01
C LEU A 21 8.89 39.43 -8.53
N PRO A 22 9.98 39.36 -9.33
CA PRO A 22 9.89 39.18 -10.77
C PRO A 22 9.14 37.89 -11.16
N ALA A 23 8.53 37.88 -12.34
CA ALA A 23 7.74 36.76 -12.84
C ALA A 23 8.55 35.45 -12.92
N GLU A 24 9.84 35.55 -13.24
CA GLU A 24 10.78 34.42 -13.33
C GLU A 24 10.99 33.78 -11.96
N ILE A 25 11.12 34.58 -10.91
CA ILE A 25 11.30 34.08 -9.54
C ILE A 25 9.99 33.47 -9.03
N LYS A 26 8.84 34.10 -9.33
CA LYS A 26 7.52 33.52 -9.01
C LYS A 26 7.34 32.17 -9.69
N LEU A 27 7.72 32.05 -10.96
CA LEU A 27 7.66 30.80 -11.70
C LEU A 27 8.55 29.75 -11.05
N LEU A 28 9.81 30.07 -10.73
CA LEU A 28 10.73 29.16 -10.03
C LEU A 28 10.15 28.64 -8.70
N ILE A 29 9.51 29.51 -7.92
CA ILE A 29 8.83 29.11 -6.68
C ILE A 29 7.70 28.12 -6.99
N LEU A 30 6.86 28.40 -8.00
CA LEU A 30 5.78 27.50 -8.41
C LEU A 30 6.31 26.12 -8.84
N LEU A 31 7.47 26.04 -9.50
CA LEU A 31 8.06 24.76 -9.94
C LEU A 31 8.40 23.83 -8.77
N CYS A 32 8.73 24.42 -7.61
CA CYS A 32 9.03 23.70 -6.37
C CYS A 32 7.78 23.21 -5.64
N LEU A 33 6.59 23.70 -6.00
CA LEU A 33 5.34 23.33 -5.35
C LEU A 33 4.73 22.05 -5.95
N PRO A 34 4.02 21.24 -5.15
CA PRO A 34 3.15 20.19 -5.68
C PRO A 34 2.01 20.83 -6.47
N GLY A 35 1.53 20.15 -7.51
CA GLY A 35 0.52 20.65 -8.45
C GLY A 35 -0.73 21.17 -7.74
N ARG A 36 -1.16 20.54 -6.64
CA ARG A 36 -2.32 21.00 -5.85
C ARG A 36 -2.13 22.40 -5.28
N LYS A 37 -0.91 22.75 -4.88
CA LYS A 37 -0.56 24.08 -4.36
C LYS A 37 -0.44 25.08 -5.51
N ILE A 38 0.03 24.65 -6.69
CA ILE A 38 0.01 25.49 -7.90
C ILE A 38 -1.44 25.81 -8.29
N GLN A 39 -2.34 24.83 -8.27
CA GLN A 39 -3.77 25.03 -8.53
C GLN A 39 -4.45 25.94 -7.49
N ALA A 40 -3.99 25.89 -6.23
CA ALA A 40 -4.42 26.84 -5.21
C ALA A 40 -3.91 28.25 -5.54
N CYS A 41 -2.62 28.42 -5.85
CA CYS A 41 -2.02 29.70 -6.24
C CYS A 41 -2.73 30.36 -7.43
N ARG A 42 -3.13 29.56 -8.43
CA ARG A 42 -3.91 30.03 -9.60
C ARG A 42 -5.19 30.77 -9.22
N ARG A 43 -5.78 30.49 -8.05
CA ARG A 43 -7.03 31.09 -7.56
C ARG A 43 -6.83 32.27 -6.62
N ILE A 44 -5.59 32.56 -6.21
CA ILE A 44 -5.31 33.60 -5.20
C ILE A 44 -5.40 35.00 -5.81
N CYS A 45 -4.72 35.23 -6.94
CA CYS A 45 -4.73 36.51 -7.61
C CYS A 45 -4.55 36.36 -9.13
N ARG A 46 -4.95 37.40 -9.85
CA ARG A 46 -4.90 37.45 -11.32
C ARG A 46 -3.49 37.25 -11.87
N GLU A 47 -2.48 37.79 -11.21
CA GLU A 47 -1.09 37.65 -11.66
C GLU A 47 -0.64 36.18 -11.67
N PHE A 48 -0.97 35.40 -10.63
CA PHE A 48 -0.69 33.96 -10.63
C PHE A 48 -1.53 33.22 -11.67
N THR A 49 -2.78 33.64 -11.88
CA THR A 49 -3.62 33.06 -12.94
C THR A 49 -2.96 33.23 -14.31
N GLU A 50 -2.56 34.46 -14.66
CA GLU A 50 -1.92 34.78 -15.93
C GLU A 50 -0.56 34.08 -16.09
N LEU A 51 0.24 34.04 -15.03
CA LEU A 51 1.53 33.35 -15.04
C LEU A 51 1.40 31.84 -15.26
N ILE A 52 0.42 31.20 -14.61
CA ILE A 52 0.18 29.75 -14.68
C ILE A 52 -0.49 29.35 -16.00
N ASP A 53 -1.43 30.16 -16.48
CA ASP A 53 -2.20 29.88 -17.70
C ASP A 53 -1.48 30.34 -18.98
N SER A 54 -0.35 31.06 -18.85
CA SER A 54 0.50 31.42 -19.99
C SER A 54 0.99 30.17 -20.72
N ARG A 55 0.79 30.15 -22.04
CA ARG A 55 1.21 29.05 -22.92
C ARG A 55 2.72 28.80 -22.85
N ASP A 56 3.51 29.86 -22.72
CA ASP A 56 4.97 29.78 -22.66
C ASP A 56 5.45 29.09 -21.38
N ASN A 57 4.68 29.19 -20.29
CA ASN A 57 5.01 28.63 -18.98
C ASN A 57 4.40 27.24 -18.76
N GLN A 58 3.40 26.85 -19.55
CA GLN A 58 2.61 25.64 -19.31
C GLN A 58 3.50 24.39 -19.23
N LYS A 59 4.44 24.23 -20.17
CA LYS A 59 5.39 23.11 -20.17
C LYS A 59 6.31 23.14 -18.94
N ALA A 60 6.83 24.32 -18.60
CA ALA A 60 7.72 24.51 -17.45
C ALA A 60 7.03 24.11 -16.13
N ILE A 61 5.72 24.34 -16.00
CA ILE A 61 4.93 24.00 -14.81
C ILE A 61 4.53 22.51 -14.80
N ILE A 62 4.09 21.97 -15.93
CA ILE A 62 3.58 20.60 -16.00
C ILE A 62 4.70 19.56 -15.92
N ASP A 63 5.85 19.77 -16.56
CA ASP A 63 6.95 18.80 -16.59
C ASP A 63 7.50 18.43 -15.20
N PRO A 64 7.68 19.37 -14.23
CA PRO A 64 8.00 19.03 -12.85
C PRO A 64 6.96 18.14 -12.17
N ILE A 65 5.66 18.39 -12.38
CA ILE A 65 4.58 17.56 -11.83
C ILE A 65 4.70 16.14 -12.39
N ARG A 66 4.81 16.01 -13.71
CA ARG A 66 4.98 14.72 -14.39
C ARG A 66 6.24 14.00 -13.93
N ARG A 67 7.36 14.70 -13.75
CA ARG A 67 8.60 14.13 -13.21
C ARG A 67 8.42 13.58 -11.79
N ARG A 68 7.61 14.23 -10.95
CA ARG A 68 7.30 13.73 -9.61
C ARG A 68 6.37 12.52 -9.66
N VAL A 69 5.34 12.54 -10.50
CA VAL A 69 4.48 11.38 -10.78
C VAL A 69 5.31 10.18 -11.25
N ALA A 70 6.22 10.38 -12.20
CA ALA A 70 7.07 9.31 -12.73
C ALA A 70 8.06 8.76 -11.70
N LYS A 71 8.48 9.57 -10.72
CA LYS A 71 9.33 9.14 -9.60
C LYS A 71 8.53 8.46 -8.49
N HIS A 72 7.21 8.64 -8.46
CA HIS A 72 6.37 8.09 -7.41
C HIS A 72 6.38 6.57 -7.49
N ARG A 73 6.93 5.94 -6.47
CA ARG A 73 6.82 4.48 -6.31
C ARG A 73 5.59 4.21 -5.48
N TRP A 74 4.71 3.35 -5.98
CA TRP A 74 3.60 2.81 -5.21
C TRP A 74 3.97 1.39 -4.78
N PRO A 75 4.47 1.16 -3.55
CA PRO A 75 4.96 -0.14 -3.12
C PRO A 75 3.91 -1.25 -3.26
N LEU A 76 2.64 -0.96 -2.95
CA LEU A 76 1.55 -1.90 -3.14
C LEU A 76 1.36 -2.31 -4.60
N LEU A 77 1.51 -1.40 -5.57
CA LEU A 77 1.43 -1.78 -6.99
C LEU A 77 2.54 -2.73 -7.41
N THR A 78 3.72 -2.63 -6.78
CA THR A 78 4.80 -3.58 -7.05
C THR A 78 4.42 -5.00 -6.64
N LEU A 79 3.50 -5.16 -5.67
CA LEU A 79 2.95 -6.45 -5.30
C LEU A 79 1.91 -6.95 -6.28
N PHE A 80 1.19 -6.10 -7.01
CA PHE A 80 0.16 -6.55 -7.97
C PHE A 80 0.67 -6.65 -9.41
N THR A 81 1.93 -6.28 -9.66
CA THR A 81 2.53 -6.32 -10.99
C THR A 81 3.36 -7.60 -11.17
N PRO A 82 3.17 -8.37 -12.26
CA PRO A 82 3.78 -9.69 -12.45
C PRO A 82 5.28 -9.66 -12.81
N THR A 83 5.94 -8.50 -12.67
CA THR A 83 7.28 -8.26 -13.23
C THR A 83 8.41 -8.91 -12.45
N TYR A 84 8.19 -9.40 -11.22
CA TYR A 84 9.24 -10.05 -10.42
C TYR A 84 8.72 -11.29 -9.68
N ARG A 85 9.41 -12.43 -9.84
CA ARG A 85 9.24 -13.60 -8.96
C ARG A 85 9.78 -13.26 -7.58
N THR A 86 8.93 -12.72 -6.72
CA THR A 86 9.27 -12.42 -5.34
C THR A 86 9.20 -13.70 -4.50
N SER A 87 10.13 -13.86 -3.56
CA SER A 87 10.03 -14.93 -2.56
C SER A 87 8.83 -14.68 -1.64
N LEU A 88 8.26 -15.74 -1.05
CA LEU A 88 7.14 -15.62 -0.11
C LEU A 88 7.43 -14.61 1.03
N PRO A 89 8.59 -14.63 1.73
CA PRO A 89 8.87 -13.63 2.76
C PRO A 89 8.91 -12.21 2.22
N ALA A 90 9.56 -11.97 1.08
CA ALA A 90 9.63 -10.64 0.49
C ALA A 90 8.23 -10.11 0.13
N PHE A 91 7.35 -10.96 -0.40
CA PHE A 91 5.97 -10.57 -0.65
C PHE A 91 5.21 -10.30 0.67
N LEU A 92 5.29 -11.25 1.60
CA LEU A 92 4.58 -11.23 2.88
C LEU A 92 4.94 -9.99 3.70
N PHE A 93 6.22 -9.69 3.87
CA PHE A 93 6.61 -8.56 4.69
C PHE A 93 6.37 -7.21 4.01
N MET A 94 6.29 -7.15 2.68
CA MET A 94 5.89 -5.94 1.97
C MET A 94 4.42 -5.69 2.22
N TRP A 95 3.63 -6.75 2.08
CA TRP A 95 2.20 -6.73 2.34
C TRP A 95 1.90 -6.26 3.77
N ILE A 96 2.59 -6.86 4.76
CA ILE A 96 2.44 -6.48 6.16
C ILE A 96 2.97 -5.05 6.40
N SER A 97 4.02 -4.58 5.72
CA SER A 97 4.47 -3.18 5.86
C SER A 97 3.42 -2.16 5.46
N CYS A 98 2.49 -2.54 4.56
CA CYS A 98 1.37 -1.69 4.15
C CYS A 98 0.10 -1.92 4.98
N ARG A 99 -0.14 -3.14 5.49
CA ARG A 99 -1.36 -3.52 6.23
C ARG A 99 -1.20 -3.47 7.76
N GLY A 100 0.04 -3.37 8.23
CA GLY A 100 0.42 -3.34 9.63
C GLY A 100 0.25 -4.66 10.36
N ILE A 101 0.70 -4.65 11.61
CA ILE A 101 0.51 -5.73 12.58
C ILE A 101 -0.42 -5.22 13.69
N TRP A 102 -1.38 -6.05 14.09
CA TRP A 102 -2.45 -5.68 15.00
C TRP A 102 -2.36 -6.46 16.33
N PRO A 103 -2.90 -5.92 17.43
CA PRO A 103 -3.04 -6.68 18.67
C PRO A 103 -4.00 -7.88 18.53
N TYR A 104 -4.97 -7.79 17.61
CA TYR A 104 -5.94 -8.85 17.37
C TYR A 104 -5.39 -9.94 16.43
N VAL A 105 -5.28 -11.17 16.96
CA VAL A 105 -4.63 -12.31 16.27
C VAL A 105 -5.33 -12.72 14.98
N GLU A 106 -6.66 -12.79 14.97
CA GLU A 106 -7.41 -13.25 13.79
C GLU A 106 -7.29 -12.26 12.62
N ARG A 107 -7.13 -10.95 12.92
CA ARG A 107 -6.83 -9.95 11.90
C ARG A 107 -5.46 -10.19 11.27
N ASN A 108 -4.44 -10.45 12.09
CA ASN A 108 -3.12 -10.79 11.56
C ASN A 108 -3.19 -12.07 10.71
N ARG A 109 -3.88 -13.11 11.18
CA ARG A 109 -4.09 -14.36 10.45
C ARG A 109 -4.74 -14.12 9.07
N SER A 110 -5.78 -13.30 9.01
CA SER A 110 -6.43 -12.91 7.75
C SER A 110 -5.47 -12.17 6.81
N ILE A 111 -4.73 -11.18 7.33
CA ILE A 111 -3.75 -10.39 6.55
C ILE A 111 -2.68 -11.31 5.94
N VAL A 112 -2.06 -12.17 6.74
CA VAL A 112 -0.96 -13.04 6.28
C VAL A 112 -1.45 -14.15 5.35
N THR A 113 -2.63 -14.71 5.62
CA THR A 113 -3.24 -15.72 4.74
C THR A 113 -3.61 -15.12 3.39
N THR A 114 -4.15 -13.90 3.38
CA THR A 114 -4.47 -13.17 2.15
C THR A 114 -3.20 -12.88 1.35
N ALA A 115 -2.13 -12.44 2.01
CA ALA A 115 -0.82 -12.23 1.37
C ALA A 115 -0.31 -13.53 0.72
N ALA A 116 -0.38 -14.65 1.43
CA ALA A 116 0.08 -15.95 0.95
C ALA A 116 -0.72 -16.43 -0.28
N ARG A 117 -2.05 -16.23 -0.27
CA ARG A 117 -2.93 -16.53 -1.42
C ARG A 117 -2.56 -15.68 -2.64
N GLN A 118 -2.38 -14.37 -2.45
CA GLN A 118 -2.01 -13.46 -3.54
C GLN A 118 -0.64 -13.81 -4.13
N TRP A 119 0.34 -14.05 -3.27
CA TRP A 119 1.66 -14.51 -3.69
C TRP A 119 1.59 -15.81 -4.50
N ALA A 120 0.76 -16.77 -4.09
CA ALA A 120 0.60 -18.05 -4.78
C ALA A 120 0.03 -17.90 -6.19
N VAL A 121 -1.00 -17.06 -6.35
CA VAL A 121 -1.63 -16.75 -7.64
C VAL A 121 -0.61 -16.10 -8.59
N GLN A 122 0.23 -15.20 -8.08
CA GLN A 122 1.26 -14.54 -8.88
C GLN A 122 2.45 -15.45 -9.22
N SER A 123 2.78 -16.36 -8.30
CA SER A 123 3.93 -17.26 -8.45
C SER A 123 3.61 -18.49 -9.31
N SER A 124 2.33 -18.84 -9.48
CA SER A 124 1.90 -20.03 -10.21
C SER A 124 0.72 -19.77 -11.15
N HIS A 125 1.00 -19.85 -12.45
CA HIS A 125 -0.02 -19.78 -13.50
C HIS A 125 -1.12 -20.84 -13.34
N LYS A 126 -0.79 -22.02 -12.80
CA LYS A 126 -1.77 -23.10 -12.57
C LYS A 126 -2.75 -22.71 -11.46
N ILE A 127 -2.25 -22.11 -10.38
CA ILE A 127 -3.11 -21.62 -9.29
C ILE A 127 -3.99 -20.49 -9.81
N LEU A 128 -3.44 -19.56 -10.59
CA LEU A 128 -4.22 -18.51 -11.25
C LEU A 128 -5.35 -19.07 -12.10
N GLN A 129 -5.06 -20.05 -12.98
CA GLN A 129 -6.07 -20.70 -13.82
C GLN A 129 -7.17 -21.38 -12.98
N MET A 130 -6.79 -22.09 -11.92
CA MET A 130 -7.75 -22.73 -11.02
C MET A 130 -8.65 -21.70 -10.34
N VAL A 131 -8.10 -20.60 -9.83
CA VAL A 131 -8.88 -19.51 -9.22
C VAL A 131 -9.82 -18.87 -10.24
N SER A 132 -9.36 -18.63 -11.47
CA SER A 132 -10.21 -18.12 -12.55
C SER A 132 -11.38 -19.06 -12.87
N MET A 133 -11.15 -20.37 -12.89
CA MET A 133 -12.22 -21.36 -13.11
C MET A 133 -13.26 -21.39 -11.98
N VAL A 134 -12.84 -21.28 -10.71
CA VAL A 134 -13.79 -21.22 -9.58
C VAL A 134 -14.66 -19.96 -9.63
N ASN A 135 -14.07 -18.85 -10.06
CA ASN A 135 -14.76 -17.56 -10.10
C ASN A 135 -15.64 -17.39 -11.35
N ASP A 136 -15.51 -18.25 -12.35
CA ASP A 136 -16.36 -18.21 -13.55
C ASP A 136 -17.72 -18.86 -13.26
N THR A 137 -18.72 -18.01 -13.05
CA THR A 137 -20.11 -18.39 -12.77
C THR A 137 -20.76 -19.18 -13.91
N ASN A 138 -20.19 -19.18 -15.12
CA ASN A 138 -20.73 -19.86 -16.28
C ASN A 138 -20.20 -21.30 -16.44
N THR A 139 -19.21 -21.70 -15.64
CA THR A 139 -18.63 -23.04 -15.71
C THR A 139 -18.93 -23.86 -14.47
N ALA A 140 -19.37 -25.11 -14.67
CA ALA A 140 -19.52 -26.07 -13.58
C ALA A 140 -18.13 -26.38 -12.98
N THR A 141 -17.85 -25.77 -11.83
CA THR A 141 -16.58 -25.96 -11.13
C THR A 141 -16.52 -27.36 -10.51
N PRO A 142 -15.52 -28.20 -10.85
CA PRO A 142 -15.37 -29.50 -10.20
C PRO A 142 -15.12 -29.34 -8.70
N ALA A 143 -15.89 -30.02 -7.84
CA ALA A 143 -15.76 -29.93 -6.38
C ALA A 143 -14.33 -30.22 -5.88
N ILE A 144 -13.61 -31.12 -6.57
CA ILE A 144 -12.21 -31.44 -6.28
C ILE A 144 -11.28 -30.23 -6.38
N LEU A 145 -11.56 -29.28 -7.28
CA LEU A 145 -10.75 -28.12 -7.51
C LEU A 145 -10.82 -27.15 -6.32
N THR A 146 -12.02 -26.97 -5.76
CA THR A 146 -12.25 -26.18 -4.53
C THR A 146 -11.52 -26.79 -3.33
N VAL A 147 -11.58 -28.11 -3.16
CA VAL A 147 -10.88 -28.81 -2.07
C VAL A 147 -9.36 -28.66 -2.18
N VAL A 148 -8.81 -28.75 -3.40
CA VAL A 148 -7.37 -28.57 -3.62
C VAL A 148 -6.95 -27.11 -3.36
N LEU A 149 -7.72 -26.12 -3.83
CA LEU A 149 -7.43 -24.70 -3.56
C LEU A 149 -7.51 -24.36 -2.07
N ASP A 150 -8.46 -24.94 -1.34
CA ASP A 150 -8.53 -24.80 0.11
C ASP A 150 -7.28 -25.38 0.78
N GLY A 151 -6.88 -26.61 0.39
CA GLY A 151 -5.66 -27.25 0.91
C GLY A 151 -4.39 -26.42 0.66
N ILE A 152 -4.24 -25.87 -0.55
CA ILE A 152 -3.13 -24.96 -0.89
C ILE A 152 -3.18 -23.70 -0.03
N SER A 153 -4.35 -23.07 0.04
CA SER A 153 -4.55 -21.82 0.79
C SER A 153 -4.24 -21.99 2.27
N ARG A 154 -4.67 -23.09 2.88
CA ARG A 154 -4.46 -23.37 4.31
C ARG A 154 -2.99 -23.68 4.60
N LEU A 155 -2.32 -24.49 3.78
CA LEU A 155 -0.91 -24.80 4.01
C LEU A 155 -0.02 -23.56 3.83
N LEU A 156 -0.29 -22.75 2.81
CA LEU A 156 0.42 -21.48 2.61
C LEU A 156 0.12 -20.47 3.73
N GLY A 157 -1.12 -20.44 4.23
CA GLY A 157 -1.52 -19.68 5.41
C GLY A 157 -0.68 -20.06 6.63
N ILE A 158 -0.58 -21.35 6.96
CA ILE A 158 0.26 -21.85 8.07
C ILE A 158 1.72 -21.41 7.92
N ILE A 159 2.30 -21.51 6.72
CA ILE A 159 3.68 -21.09 6.47
C ILE A 159 3.83 -19.58 6.69
N ALA A 160 2.90 -18.77 6.19
CA ALA A 160 2.94 -17.32 6.34
C ALA A 160 2.70 -16.89 7.80
N GLU A 161 1.76 -17.50 8.51
CA GLU A 161 1.52 -17.32 9.94
C GLU A 161 2.78 -17.63 10.75
N ALA A 162 3.46 -18.74 10.45
CA ALA A 162 4.68 -19.14 11.14
C ALA A 162 5.83 -18.14 10.95
N LEU A 163 6.02 -17.63 9.71
CA LEU A 163 7.04 -16.61 9.42
C LEU A 163 6.70 -15.26 10.06
N ALA A 164 5.44 -14.83 9.98
CA ALA A 164 4.99 -13.57 10.57
C ALA A 164 5.04 -13.62 12.11
N GLN A 165 4.63 -14.73 12.73
CA GLN A 165 4.71 -14.91 14.17
C GLN A 165 6.17 -14.90 14.65
N ALA A 166 7.09 -15.56 13.93
CA ALA A 166 8.51 -15.52 14.27
C ALA A 166 9.06 -14.09 14.22
N TYR A 167 8.60 -13.28 13.26
CA TYR A 167 8.95 -11.87 13.19
C TYR A 167 8.39 -11.07 14.36
N ILE A 168 7.11 -11.27 14.70
CA ILE A 168 6.44 -10.59 15.82
C ILE A 168 7.15 -10.92 17.14
N ASP A 169 7.41 -12.20 17.42
CA ASP A 169 8.08 -12.66 18.65
C ASP A 169 9.46 -12.02 18.85
N VAL A 170 10.19 -11.78 17.76
CA VAL A 170 11.58 -11.29 17.79
C VAL A 170 11.66 -9.76 17.76
N HIS A 171 10.83 -9.11 16.95
CA HIS A 171 10.92 -7.68 16.65
C HIS A 171 9.87 -6.84 17.37
N LEU A 172 8.74 -7.43 17.76
CA LEU A 172 7.64 -6.76 18.46
C LEU A 172 7.25 -7.52 19.75
N PRO A 173 8.22 -7.84 20.64
CA PRO A 173 7.95 -8.67 21.84
C PRO A 173 6.95 -8.02 22.80
N ASP A 174 6.84 -6.70 22.74
CA ASP A 174 5.95 -5.86 23.52
C ASP A 174 4.49 -5.89 23.01
N LEU A 175 4.23 -6.37 21.79
CA LEU A 175 2.88 -6.42 21.22
C LEU A 175 1.91 -7.28 22.05
N PHE A 176 2.43 -8.33 22.70
CA PHE A 176 1.63 -9.25 23.53
C PHE A 176 2.10 -9.30 24.99
N ALA A 177 2.97 -8.37 25.43
CA ALA A 177 3.59 -8.44 26.76
C ALA A 177 2.59 -8.33 27.93
N SER A 178 1.38 -7.81 27.70
CA SER A 178 0.31 -7.74 28.69
C SER A 178 -0.55 -9.01 28.79
N ALA A 179 -0.40 -9.96 27.87
CA ALA A 179 -1.14 -11.22 27.86
C ALA A 179 -0.20 -12.37 28.24
N SER A 180 -0.38 -12.93 29.44
CA SER A 180 0.29 -14.18 29.85
C SER A 180 -0.17 -15.40 29.06
N ASP A 181 -1.19 -15.24 28.22
CA ASP A 181 -1.82 -16.32 27.47
C ASP A 181 -1.29 -16.39 26.02
N THR A 182 -0.87 -17.60 25.64
CA THR A 182 -0.49 -17.95 24.27
C THR A 182 -1.64 -17.84 23.27
N SER A 183 -2.89 -17.69 23.73
CA SER A 183 -4.09 -17.49 22.88
C SER A 183 -4.01 -16.29 21.93
N MET A 184 -3.12 -15.33 22.20
CA MET A 184 -2.89 -14.15 21.36
C MET A 184 -1.92 -14.38 20.19
N ARG A 185 -1.28 -15.56 20.11
CA ARG A 185 -0.32 -15.89 19.04
C ARG A 185 -1.01 -16.67 17.92
N MET A 186 -0.62 -16.42 16.67
CA MET A 186 -1.16 -17.15 15.51
C MET A 186 -0.75 -18.63 15.57
N CYS A 187 0.47 -18.93 16.00
CA CYS A 187 1.02 -20.27 16.17
C CYS A 187 2.24 -20.26 17.10
N ASP A 188 2.74 -21.44 17.51
CA ASP A 188 3.96 -21.56 18.31
C ASP A 188 5.18 -21.86 17.42
N VAL A 189 6.07 -20.88 17.30
CA VAL A 189 7.33 -20.96 16.55
C VAL A 189 8.55 -20.66 17.39
N SER A 190 8.43 -20.85 18.72
CA SER A 190 9.49 -20.58 19.71
C SER A 190 10.78 -21.37 19.47
N THR A 191 10.70 -22.50 18.75
CA THR A 191 11.87 -23.27 18.35
C THR A 191 11.80 -23.63 16.87
N ARG A 192 12.97 -23.86 16.27
CA ARG A 192 13.08 -24.32 14.88
C ARG A 192 12.35 -25.64 14.65
N GLN A 193 12.30 -26.53 15.65
CA GLN A 193 11.56 -27.79 15.57
C GLN A 193 10.06 -27.56 15.51
N LYS A 194 9.52 -26.66 16.34
CA LYS A 194 8.10 -26.29 16.31
C LYS A 194 7.72 -25.62 15.00
N PHE A 195 8.54 -24.70 14.49
CA PHE A 195 8.39 -24.14 13.16
C PHE A 195 8.31 -25.23 12.08
N PHE A 196 9.24 -26.19 12.07
CA PHE A 196 9.22 -27.27 11.09
C PHE A 196 8.00 -28.21 11.25
N SER A 197 7.54 -28.46 12.47
CA SER A 197 6.35 -29.29 12.71
C SER A 197 5.08 -28.71 12.06
N LEU A 198 4.98 -27.38 11.97
CA LEU A 198 3.87 -26.70 11.30
C LEU A 198 3.96 -26.84 9.78
N ILE A 199 5.14 -26.61 9.19
CA ILE A 199 5.29 -26.62 7.72
C ILE A 199 5.36 -28.04 7.12
N ASP A 200 5.78 -29.02 7.92
CA ASP A 200 5.83 -30.44 7.53
C ASP A 200 4.43 -31.11 7.65
N SER A 201 3.41 -30.35 8.09
CA SER A 201 2.02 -30.81 8.14
C SER A 201 1.43 -31.08 6.75
N ARG A 202 0.35 -31.89 6.71
CA ARG A 202 -0.37 -32.24 5.48
C ARG A 202 -1.84 -31.87 5.63
N ILE A 203 -2.37 -31.08 4.69
CA ILE A 203 -3.77 -30.64 4.68
C ILE A 203 -4.43 -31.14 3.41
N ASN A 204 -5.50 -31.92 3.50
CA ASN A 204 -6.26 -32.41 2.34
C ASN A 204 -5.34 -33.01 1.24
N GLN A 205 -4.36 -33.81 1.66
CA GLN A 205 -3.31 -34.40 0.83
C GLN A 205 -2.24 -33.45 0.29
N VAL A 206 -2.43 -32.13 0.41
CA VAL A 206 -1.47 -31.08 0.06
C VAL A 206 -0.37 -31.01 1.12
N ASN A 207 0.87 -31.13 0.69
CA ASN A 207 2.08 -30.91 1.50
C ASN A 207 3.06 -30.03 0.72
N LEU A 208 4.19 -29.69 1.35
CA LEU A 208 5.21 -28.83 0.73
C LEU A 208 5.71 -29.39 -0.62
N GLN A 209 5.96 -30.71 -0.68
CA GLN A 209 6.40 -31.37 -1.91
C GLN A 209 5.36 -31.27 -3.04
N TYR A 210 4.07 -31.38 -2.72
CA TYR A 210 2.97 -31.22 -3.67
C TYR A 210 2.92 -29.79 -4.21
N LEU A 211 3.07 -28.77 -3.34
CA LEU A 211 3.13 -27.36 -3.76
C LEU A 211 4.27 -27.09 -4.74
N MET A 212 5.46 -27.62 -4.46
CA MET A 212 6.64 -27.47 -5.32
C MET A 212 6.46 -28.18 -6.66
N THR A 213 6.12 -29.46 -6.65
CA THR A 213 6.11 -30.29 -7.85
C THR A 213 4.90 -30.02 -8.74
N ARG A 214 3.71 -29.85 -8.16
CA ARG A 214 2.48 -29.67 -8.92
C ARG A 214 2.32 -28.24 -9.42
N PHE A 215 2.62 -27.25 -8.57
CA PHE A 215 2.36 -25.83 -8.83
C PHE A 215 3.62 -25.01 -9.13
N GLY A 216 4.82 -25.59 -8.99
CA GLY A 216 6.07 -24.88 -9.28
C GLY A 216 6.34 -23.73 -8.30
N LEU A 217 5.75 -23.76 -7.11
CA LEU A 217 5.99 -22.72 -6.10
C LEU A 217 7.45 -22.80 -5.63
N PRO A 218 8.18 -21.66 -5.58
CA PRO A 218 9.59 -21.62 -5.20
C PRO A 218 9.73 -21.69 -3.67
N LEU A 219 9.30 -22.82 -3.12
CA LEU A 219 9.41 -23.13 -1.71
C LEU A 219 10.33 -24.34 -1.58
N SER A 220 11.09 -24.39 -0.50
CA SER A 220 11.75 -25.61 -0.07
C SER A 220 11.90 -25.59 1.44
N ARG A 221 11.95 -26.77 2.05
CA ARG A 221 12.15 -26.88 3.49
C ARG A 221 13.44 -26.19 3.95
N ALA A 222 14.49 -26.28 3.15
CA ALA A 222 15.77 -25.62 3.39
C ALA A 222 15.65 -24.08 3.35
N GLU A 223 14.96 -23.54 2.34
CA GLU A 223 14.72 -22.09 2.24
C GLU A 223 13.87 -21.57 3.39
N LEU A 224 12.77 -22.24 3.73
CA LEU A 224 11.94 -21.89 4.87
C LEU A 224 12.74 -21.86 6.17
N GLY A 225 13.62 -22.85 6.36
CA GLY A 225 14.55 -22.89 7.49
C GLY A 225 15.57 -21.74 7.50
N ARG A 226 16.08 -21.32 6.33
CA ARG A 226 16.98 -20.17 6.21
C ARG A 226 16.25 -18.86 6.56
N TRP A 227 15.03 -18.69 6.06
CA TRP A 227 14.23 -17.49 6.34
C TRP A 227 13.88 -17.38 7.82
N TYR A 228 13.40 -18.47 8.43
CA TYR A 228 13.16 -18.52 9.88
C TYR A 228 14.43 -18.17 10.67
N GLY A 229 15.57 -18.79 10.33
CA GLY A 229 16.84 -18.49 10.99
C GLY A 229 17.24 -17.02 10.85
N GLY A 230 17.08 -16.43 9.66
CA GLY A 230 17.33 -15.02 9.41
C GLY A 230 16.48 -14.12 10.32
N ILE A 231 15.18 -14.36 10.39
CA ILE A 231 14.25 -13.63 11.26
C ILE A 231 14.68 -13.73 12.73
N VAL A 232 14.94 -14.94 13.23
CA VAL A 232 15.37 -15.15 14.62
C VAL A 232 16.69 -14.45 14.95
N THR A 233 17.60 -14.36 13.97
CA THR A 233 18.85 -13.60 14.10
C THR A 233 18.71 -12.11 13.81
N ARG A 234 17.47 -11.58 13.75
CA ARG A 234 17.13 -10.17 13.50
C ARG A 234 17.65 -9.62 12.17
N GLN A 235 17.86 -10.48 11.18
CA GLN A 235 18.17 -10.05 9.82
C GLN A 235 16.91 -9.45 9.20
N ALA A 236 17.04 -8.28 8.57
CA ALA A 236 15.92 -7.67 7.84
C ALA A 236 15.43 -8.65 6.77
N PRO A 237 14.10 -8.90 6.67
CA PRO A 237 13.56 -9.71 5.58
C PRO A 237 13.99 -9.07 4.25
N PHE A 238 14.66 -9.83 3.39
CA PHE A 238 15.36 -9.31 2.21
C PHE A 238 14.43 -8.51 1.28
N PHE A 239 14.49 -7.18 1.33
CA PHE A 239 13.73 -6.29 0.43
C PHE A 239 14.48 -5.87 -0.82
N SER A 240 15.80 -5.80 -0.75
CA SER A 240 16.66 -5.56 -1.89
C SER A 240 18.10 -5.78 -1.46
N ARG A 241 18.92 -6.25 -2.40
CA ARG A 241 20.36 -6.39 -2.22
C ARG A 241 20.95 -4.97 -2.06
N GLY A 242 21.12 -4.49 -0.83
CA GLY A 242 21.84 -3.24 -0.56
C GLY A 242 21.29 -2.31 0.54
N ASP A 243 20.12 -2.56 1.12
CA ASP A 243 19.63 -1.75 2.24
C ASP A 243 19.43 -2.62 3.49
N PRO A 244 20.27 -2.45 4.54
CA PRO A 244 20.20 -3.27 5.75
C PRO A 244 19.12 -2.80 6.73
N ALA A 245 18.36 -1.73 6.42
CA ALA A 245 17.35 -1.20 7.31
C ALA A 245 16.21 -2.21 7.57
N LEU A 246 15.84 -2.38 8.84
CA LEU A 246 14.66 -3.14 9.23
C LEU A 246 13.41 -2.48 8.63
N ILE A 247 12.46 -3.28 8.17
CA ILE A 247 11.21 -2.80 7.58
C ILE A 247 10.41 -2.06 8.66
N ASP A 248 10.03 -0.81 8.37
CA ASP A 248 9.08 -0.08 9.20
C ASP A 248 7.68 -0.68 9.00
N ILE A 249 7.29 -1.60 9.89
CA ILE A 249 5.95 -2.18 9.90
C ILE A 249 5.10 -1.42 10.93
N PRO A 250 4.05 -0.69 10.50
CA PRO A 250 3.18 0.03 11.42
C PRO A 250 2.42 -0.92 12.33
N ARG A 251 2.25 -0.54 13.60
CA ARG A 251 1.44 -1.27 14.58
C ARG A 251 0.06 -0.62 14.68
N GLY A 252 -1.00 -1.42 14.64
CA GLY A 252 -2.36 -0.95 14.86
C GLY A 252 -2.67 -0.73 16.35
N PRO A 253 -3.56 0.22 16.69
CA PRO A 253 -4.13 1.24 15.82
C PRO A 253 -3.08 2.32 15.47
N SER A 254 -3.06 2.75 14.20
CA SER A 254 -2.15 3.81 13.72
C SER A 254 -2.82 4.66 12.64
N PRO A 255 -2.57 5.99 12.60
CA PRO A 255 -3.00 6.83 11.49
C PRO A 255 -2.52 6.35 10.12
N LYS A 256 -1.40 5.61 10.06
CA LYS A 256 -0.89 5.01 8.81
C LYS A 256 -1.80 3.90 8.26
N LEU A 257 -2.67 3.34 9.10
CA LEU A 257 -3.54 2.20 8.80
C LEU A 257 -5.04 2.56 8.80
N ALA A 258 -5.37 3.81 9.10
CA ALA A 258 -6.73 4.29 9.07
C ALA A 258 -7.27 4.33 7.64
N VAL A 259 -8.56 4.00 7.47
CA VAL A 259 -9.22 4.08 6.16
C VAL A 259 -9.10 5.50 5.63
N PRO A 260 -8.62 5.70 4.40
CA PRO A 260 -8.56 7.02 3.78
C PRO A 260 -9.92 7.69 3.71
N GLN A 261 -9.94 9.02 3.86
CA GLN A 261 -11.17 9.79 3.71
C GLN A 261 -11.68 9.82 2.26
N PHE A 262 -10.77 9.82 1.29
CA PHE A 262 -11.07 10.01 -0.13
C PHE A 262 -10.73 8.76 -0.95
N VAL A 263 -11.54 7.70 -0.76
CA VAL A 263 -11.41 6.42 -1.44
C VAL A 263 -12.06 6.49 -2.84
N LEU A 264 -11.28 6.24 -3.90
CA LEU A 264 -11.77 6.28 -5.27
C LEU A 264 -12.28 4.93 -5.76
N THR A 265 -11.61 3.82 -5.43
CA THR A 265 -12.02 2.47 -5.84
C THR A 265 -12.33 1.59 -4.64
N SER A 266 -13.25 0.64 -4.78
CA SER A 266 -13.70 -0.20 -3.67
C SER A 266 -12.65 -1.23 -3.25
N PHE A 267 -12.61 -1.51 -1.95
CA PHE A 267 -11.75 -2.55 -1.36
C PHE A 267 -12.40 -3.13 -0.10
N ASN A 268 -11.86 -4.24 0.39
CA ASN A 268 -12.29 -4.87 1.63
C ASN A 268 -11.38 -4.42 2.78
N TYR A 269 -12.00 -4.03 3.89
CA TYR A 269 -11.34 -3.53 5.09
C TYR A 269 -11.85 -4.28 6.32
N TRP A 270 -10.97 -4.43 7.32
CA TRP A 270 -11.34 -4.98 8.62
C TRP A 270 -11.40 -3.83 9.62
N TYR A 271 -12.60 -3.55 10.13
CA TYR A 271 -12.83 -2.45 11.06
C TYR A 271 -11.95 -2.56 12.31
N GLN A 272 -11.54 -1.41 12.83
CA GLN A 272 -10.95 -1.30 14.16
C GLN A 272 -12.10 -1.25 15.18
N GLU A 273 -11.90 -1.74 16.40
CA GLU A 273 -12.86 -1.50 17.50
C GLU A 273 -13.12 -0.01 17.72
N GLN A 274 -12.15 0.86 17.39
CA GLN A 274 -12.30 2.32 17.42
C GLN A 274 -13.18 2.88 16.29
N ASP A 275 -13.40 2.13 15.22
CA ASP A 275 -14.27 2.50 14.10
C ASP A 275 -15.73 2.06 14.35
N SER A 276 -15.96 1.16 15.32
CA SER A 276 -17.28 0.65 15.68
C SER A 276 -17.79 1.35 16.94
N THR A 277 -18.87 2.10 16.81
CA THR A 277 -19.55 2.75 17.96
C THR A 277 -20.36 1.76 18.81
N SER A 278 -20.41 0.48 18.44
CA SER A 278 -21.17 -0.56 19.13
C SER A 278 -20.29 -1.35 20.10
N SER A 279 -20.54 -1.13 21.40
CA SER A 279 -19.85 -1.73 22.55
C SER A 279 -20.25 -3.18 22.85
N THR A 280 -20.45 -4.02 21.84
CA THR A 280 -20.73 -5.45 22.05
C THR A 280 -19.43 -6.23 21.95
N GLU A 281 -18.91 -6.64 23.10
CA GLU A 281 -17.63 -7.33 23.35
C GLU A 281 -17.48 -8.70 22.67
N ASP A 282 -18.51 -9.20 22.00
CA ASP A 282 -18.47 -10.48 21.29
C ASP A 282 -18.92 -10.27 19.84
N SER A 283 -17.98 -10.02 18.93
CA SER A 283 -18.13 -10.41 17.51
C SER A 283 -16.89 -10.08 16.71
N TYR A 284 -16.32 -11.14 16.15
CA TYR A 284 -15.53 -11.15 14.90
C TYR A 284 -15.77 -9.88 14.08
N SER A 285 -14.79 -8.98 13.96
CA SER A 285 -14.97 -7.78 13.13
C SER A 285 -15.17 -8.24 11.69
N PRO A 286 -16.38 -8.11 11.12
CA PRO A 286 -16.64 -8.63 9.79
C PRO A 286 -15.77 -7.89 8.79
N GLU A 287 -15.31 -8.60 7.77
CA GLU A 287 -14.72 -7.98 6.59
C GLU A 287 -15.80 -7.08 5.96
N VAL A 288 -15.55 -5.77 5.90
CA VAL A 288 -16.48 -4.80 5.32
C VAL A 288 -15.94 -4.28 4.01
N ARG A 289 -16.77 -4.30 2.99
CA ARG A 289 -16.47 -3.69 1.71
C ARG A 289 -16.65 -2.18 1.80
N VAL A 290 -15.55 -1.44 1.74
CA VAL A 290 -15.56 0.02 1.60
C VAL A 290 -15.84 0.35 0.13
N GLN A 291 -16.94 1.06 -0.11
CA GLN A 291 -17.30 1.48 -1.46
C GLN A 291 -16.47 2.68 -1.90
N GLY A 292 -15.85 2.58 -3.06
CA GLY A 292 -15.22 3.70 -3.74
C GLY A 292 -16.22 4.54 -4.53
N ARG A 293 -15.74 5.68 -5.06
CA ARG A 293 -16.51 6.56 -5.95
C ARG A 293 -16.71 5.97 -7.35
N CYS A 294 -15.80 5.11 -7.82
CA CYS A 294 -15.76 4.63 -9.20
C CYS A 294 -14.96 3.33 -9.36
N ALA A 295 -15.02 2.73 -10.54
CA ALA A 295 -14.17 1.60 -10.90
C ALA A 295 -12.79 2.05 -11.39
N ALA A 296 -11.80 1.14 -11.40
CA ALA A 296 -10.47 1.41 -11.93
C ALA A 296 -10.50 1.80 -13.43
N ASP A 297 -11.44 1.26 -14.20
CA ASP A 297 -11.64 1.60 -15.61
C ASP A 297 -12.11 3.04 -15.81
N ASP A 298 -13.00 3.53 -14.94
CA ASP A 298 -13.44 4.93 -14.97
C ASP A 298 -12.28 5.87 -14.63
N LEU A 299 -11.49 5.51 -13.61
CA LEU A 299 -10.31 6.29 -13.24
C LEU A 299 -9.27 6.30 -14.37
N SER A 300 -9.08 5.16 -15.06
CA SER A 300 -8.21 5.08 -16.23
C SER A 300 -8.66 6.02 -17.35
N ARG A 301 -9.98 6.05 -17.61
CA ARG A 301 -10.60 6.89 -18.63
C ARG A 301 -10.47 8.38 -18.28
N ILE A 302 -10.65 8.76 -17.02
CA ILE A 302 -10.55 10.16 -16.56
C ILE A 302 -9.10 10.66 -16.61
N LEU A 303 -8.13 9.82 -16.21
CA LEU A 303 -6.73 10.22 -16.11
C LEU A 303 -5.94 10.04 -17.42
N HIS A 304 -6.50 9.31 -18.39
CA HIS A 304 -5.81 8.87 -19.61
C HIS A 304 -4.54 8.07 -19.29
N TRP A 305 -4.61 7.25 -18.23
CA TRP A 305 -3.53 6.43 -17.75
C TRP A 305 -4.05 5.06 -17.34
N ARG A 306 -3.27 4.00 -17.53
CA ARG A 306 -3.71 2.65 -17.19
C ARG A 306 -3.66 2.46 -15.68
N VAL A 307 -4.81 2.49 -15.03
CA VAL A 307 -4.98 2.22 -13.60
C VAL A 307 -5.32 0.74 -13.44
N PRO A 308 -4.44 -0.08 -12.83
CA PRO A 308 -4.77 -1.47 -12.52
C PRO A 308 -5.90 -1.55 -11.49
N ASP A 309 -6.78 -2.54 -11.66
CA ASP A 309 -7.74 -2.90 -10.63
C ASP A 309 -7.02 -3.57 -9.46
N LEU A 310 -7.29 -3.08 -8.26
CA LEU A 310 -6.69 -3.52 -7.01
C LEU A 310 -7.70 -4.20 -6.08
N SER A 311 -8.98 -4.25 -6.49
CA SER A 311 -10.04 -4.85 -5.72
C SER A 311 -9.86 -6.38 -5.61
N PRO A 312 -10.26 -7.00 -4.49
CA PRO A 312 -10.76 -6.40 -3.25
C PRO A 312 -9.66 -5.96 -2.29
N PHE A 313 -8.38 -6.09 -2.63
CA PHE A 313 -7.31 -6.07 -1.64
C PHE A 313 -6.76 -4.69 -1.31
N ALA A 314 -6.83 -3.75 -2.23
CA ALA A 314 -6.33 -2.40 -2.08
C ALA A 314 -7.21 -1.42 -2.86
N ALA A 315 -7.06 -0.14 -2.55
CA ALA A 315 -7.82 0.91 -3.22
C ALA A 315 -6.92 2.03 -3.73
N TRP A 316 -7.35 2.63 -4.83
CA TRP A 316 -6.88 3.93 -5.25
C TRP A 316 -7.55 5.01 -4.41
N CYS A 317 -6.74 5.92 -3.90
CA CYS A 317 -7.15 7.01 -3.02
C CYS A 317 -6.45 8.31 -3.43
N VAL A 318 -7.01 9.44 -3.04
CA VAL A 318 -6.38 10.76 -3.22
C VAL A 318 -6.14 11.44 -1.88
N ARG A 319 -5.09 12.25 -1.80
CA ARG A 319 -4.69 12.89 -0.54
C ARG A 319 -5.50 14.13 -0.20
N SER A 320 -6.29 14.65 -1.13
CA SER A 320 -7.02 15.90 -0.95
C SER A 320 -8.45 15.85 -1.45
N GLN A 321 -9.33 16.54 -0.73
CA GLN A 321 -10.72 16.78 -1.12
C GLN A 321 -10.81 17.47 -2.49
N TRP A 322 -9.82 18.29 -2.84
CA TRP A 322 -9.76 18.93 -4.16
C TRP A 322 -9.67 17.91 -5.29
N ALA A 323 -8.81 16.90 -5.15
CA ALA A 323 -8.68 15.84 -6.15
C ALA A 323 -9.93 14.96 -6.19
N ASP A 324 -10.50 14.62 -5.02
CA ASP A 324 -11.76 13.86 -4.92
C ASP A 324 -12.92 14.56 -5.66
N ASN A 325 -13.08 15.87 -5.41
CA ASN A 325 -14.08 16.69 -6.08
C ASN A 325 -13.88 16.76 -7.60
N LEU A 326 -12.63 16.84 -8.08
CA LEU A 326 -12.36 16.82 -9.51
C LEU A 326 -12.70 15.48 -10.17
N ILE A 327 -12.39 14.37 -9.51
CA ILE A 327 -12.80 13.04 -9.99
C ILE A 327 -14.33 12.94 -10.01
N CYS A 328 -15.02 13.38 -8.95
CA CYS A 328 -16.49 13.38 -8.92
C CYS A 328 -17.09 14.23 -10.04
N GLN A 329 -16.53 15.41 -10.33
CA GLN A 329 -16.95 16.23 -11.47
C GLN A 329 -16.70 15.54 -12.81
N ALA A 330 -15.57 14.84 -12.95
CA ALA A 330 -15.22 14.13 -14.16
C ALA A 330 -16.12 12.92 -14.42
N LEU A 331 -16.52 12.21 -13.36
CA LEU A 331 -17.56 11.17 -13.42
C LEU A 331 -18.90 11.74 -13.89
N GLY A 332 -19.21 13.00 -13.52
CA GLY A 332 -20.37 13.75 -14.03
C GLY A 332 -20.21 14.32 -15.45
N GLY A 333 -19.15 13.97 -16.19
CA GLY A 333 -18.94 14.36 -17.59
C GLY A 333 -18.02 15.57 -17.80
N LYS A 334 -17.46 16.17 -16.74
CA LYS A 334 -16.49 17.27 -16.89
C LYS A 334 -15.15 16.76 -17.41
N VAL A 335 -14.67 17.32 -18.51
CA VAL A 335 -13.31 17.02 -19.01
C VAL A 335 -12.27 17.78 -18.19
N LEU A 336 -11.29 17.05 -17.63
CA LEU A 336 -10.17 17.62 -16.89
C LEU A 336 -9.09 18.14 -17.84
N THR A 337 -8.52 19.30 -17.52
CA THR A 337 -7.35 19.81 -18.26
C THR A 337 -6.12 18.94 -17.99
N ASP A 338 -5.12 18.98 -18.87
CA ASP A 338 -3.86 18.23 -18.71
C ASP A 338 -3.20 18.49 -17.35
N MET A 339 -3.14 19.75 -16.94
CA MET A 339 -2.57 20.13 -15.65
C MET A 339 -3.39 19.59 -14.47
N GLN A 340 -4.73 19.54 -14.59
CA GLN A 340 -5.58 18.94 -13.57
C GLN A 340 -5.36 17.43 -13.48
N ARG A 341 -5.29 16.72 -14.62
CA ARG A 341 -4.99 15.29 -14.67
C ARG A 341 -3.65 14.96 -14.05
N ASP A 342 -2.59 15.66 -14.45
CA ASP A 342 -1.23 15.47 -13.91
C ASP A 342 -1.17 15.76 -12.40
N THR A 343 -1.90 16.79 -11.95
CA THR A 343 -1.99 17.10 -10.51
C THR A 343 -2.74 16.04 -9.72
N VAL A 344 -3.84 15.50 -10.27
CA VAL A 344 -4.59 14.42 -9.61
C VAL A 344 -3.74 13.15 -9.54
N MET A 345 -2.98 12.84 -10.61
CA MET A 345 -2.04 11.70 -10.61
C MET A 345 -0.94 11.85 -9.54
N GLU A 346 -0.44 13.07 -9.30
CA GLU A 346 0.53 13.34 -8.23
C GLU A 346 -0.08 13.13 -6.84
N ASP A 347 -1.36 13.47 -6.67
CA ASP A 347 -2.09 13.33 -5.40
C ASP A 347 -2.58 11.89 -5.16
N LEU A 348 -2.55 11.03 -6.18
CA LEU A 348 -2.99 9.63 -6.15
C LEU A 348 -2.03 8.73 -5.35
N TYR A 349 -2.59 7.75 -4.65
CA TYR A 349 -1.85 6.69 -3.98
C TYR A 349 -2.70 5.41 -3.82
N CYS A 350 -2.02 4.30 -3.50
CA CYS A 350 -2.67 3.03 -3.18
C CYS A 350 -2.68 2.83 -1.68
N PHE A 351 -3.85 2.47 -1.13
CA PHE A 351 -4.04 2.12 0.27
C PHE A 351 -4.11 0.61 0.49
#